data_AF-A0A2J5HP20-F1
#
_entry.id   AF-A0A2J5HP20-F1
#
_cell.length_a   1.000
_cell.length_b   1.000
_cell.length_c   1.000
_cell.angle_alpha   90.00
_cell.angle_beta   90.00
_cell.angle_gamma   90.00
#
_symmetry.space_group_name_H-M   'P 1'
#
loop_
_entity.id
_entity.type
_entity.pdbx_description
1 polymer ?
#
loop_
_entity_poly.entity_id
_entity_poly.type
_entity_poly.pdbx_seq_one_letter_code
_entity_poly.pdbx_strand_id
1 'polypeptide(L)'
;MPSAQPPSIASLASSSSDPSDSPFPGTARSPSSSTTPTASSARQGSSTAAAAAAAAAAAAQQEKDKPRLTEQEKKNNHIASEQKRRAAIREGFDRLTELVPGLEGQGRSESIVLKKTVDFMQMQMQERQDLIAEIEGRGGRVEDGFRLS
;
A
#
# COMPACT_ATOMS: atom_id res chain seq x y z
N MET A 1 25.81 -47.66 38.02
CA MET A 1 26.77 -47.76 36.90
C MET A 1 26.00 -48.23 35.68
N PRO A 2 26.00 -47.56 34.51
CA PRO A 2 26.56 -46.25 34.10
C PRO A 2 25.42 -45.19 33.85
N SER A 3 25.51 -43.86 34.01
CA SER A 3 26.47 -42.78 33.69
C SER A 3 26.61 -42.41 32.19
N ALA A 4 26.45 -41.10 31.93
CA ALA A 4 26.73 -40.30 30.70
C ALA A 4 25.65 -40.33 29.59
N GLN A 5 25.25 -39.25 28.90
CA GLN A 5 25.88 -37.94 28.61
C GLN A 5 24.80 -36.97 28.02
N PRO A 6 24.88 -35.63 28.21
CA PRO A 6 24.02 -34.66 27.51
C PRO A 6 24.60 -34.23 26.14
N PRO A 7 23.78 -33.80 25.16
CA PRO A 7 24.27 -33.36 23.86
C PRO A 7 24.98 -32.00 23.93
N SER A 8 26.16 -31.95 23.30
CA SER A 8 27.05 -30.80 23.20
C SER A 8 26.46 -29.66 22.37
N ILE A 9 26.32 -28.49 23.00
CA ILE A 9 26.17 -27.19 22.35
C ILE A 9 27.49 -26.81 21.69
N ALA A 10 27.57 -26.97 20.36
CA ALA A 10 28.65 -26.41 19.57
C ALA A 10 28.44 -24.90 19.41
N SER A 11 29.11 -24.15 20.29
CA SER A 11 29.40 -22.72 20.10
C SER A 11 30.68 -22.61 19.28
N LEU A 12 30.58 -22.10 18.04
CA LEU A 12 31.75 -21.67 17.28
C LEU A 12 31.43 -20.39 16.50
N ALA A 13 32.17 -19.35 16.90
CA ALA A 13 32.68 -18.25 16.10
C ALA A 13 31.70 -17.23 15.49
N SER A 14 31.60 -16.11 16.18
CA SER A 14 31.52 -14.78 15.58
C SER A 14 32.58 -14.62 14.49
N SER A 15 32.17 -14.25 13.28
CA SER A 15 33.05 -13.62 12.29
C SER A 15 32.47 -12.25 11.95
N SER A 16 33.37 -11.28 12.07
CA SER A 16 33.26 -9.85 11.86
C SER A 16 32.81 -9.44 10.46
N SER A 17 32.10 -8.32 10.42
CA SER A 17 32.17 -7.20 9.48
C SER A 17 32.79 -7.42 8.09
N ASP A 18 32.02 -7.15 7.03
CA ASP A 18 32.20 -5.90 6.25
C ASP A 18 31.07 -5.70 5.20
N PRO A 19 30.67 -4.44 4.93
CA PRO A 19 29.69 -4.07 3.91
C PRO A 19 30.34 -4.05 2.52
N SER A 20 29.70 -4.70 1.54
CA SER A 20 30.12 -4.64 0.13
C SER A 20 29.70 -3.29 -0.47
N ASP A 21 30.56 -2.29 -0.28
CA ASP A 21 30.60 -1.03 -1.03
C ASP A 21 31.23 -1.31 -2.41
N SER A 22 30.48 -1.11 -3.49
CA SER A 22 30.97 -1.28 -4.86
C SER A 22 31.60 0.02 -5.38
N PRO A 23 32.89 0.02 -5.80
CA PRO A 23 33.54 1.19 -6.35
C PRO A 23 33.46 1.16 -7.89
N PHE A 24 32.65 2.03 -8.50
CA PHE A 24 32.83 2.39 -9.90
C PHE A 24 33.51 3.76 -9.99
N PRO A 25 34.69 3.86 -10.65
CA PRO A 25 35.38 5.12 -10.78
C PRO A 25 34.86 5.93 -11.98
N GLY A 26 34.63 7.22 -11.75
CA GLY A 26 35.02 8.29 -12.66
C GLY A 26 34.22 8.49 -13.95
N THR A 27 33.22 9.37 -13.90
CA THR A 27 33.14 10.48 -14.87
C THR A 27 32.51 11.67 -14.20
N ALA A 28 33.32 12.72 -14.05
CA ALA A 28 32.92 14.03 -13.59
C ALA A 28 32.03 14.72 -14.64
N ARG A 29 30.91 15.31 -14.21
CA ARG A 29 30.35 16.51 -14.83
C ARG A 29 29.31 17.19 -13.92
N SER A 30 29.42 18.51 -13.92
CA SER A 30 28.96 19.53 -12.98
C SER A 30 27.44 19.63 -12.70
N PRO A 31 27.03 20.33 -11.63
CA PRO A 31 25.63 20.60 -11.32
C PRO A 31 25.14 21.84 -12.08
N SER A 32 24.05 21.71 -12.83
CA SER A 32 23.32 22.83 -13.41
C SER A 32 22.00 23.02 -12.70
N SER A 33 21.88 24.21 -12.10
CA SER A 33 20.71 24.83 -11.51
C SER A 33 19.54 25.01 -12.48
N SER A 34 18.37 25.30 -11.89
CA SER A 34 17.17 25.95 -12.44
C SER A 34 16.29 25.14 -13.41
N THR A 35 15.11 24.76 -12.94
CA THR A 35 13.82 25.30 -13.45
C THR A 35 12.68 24.94 -12.50
N THR A 36 12.06 25.97 -11.93
CA THR A 36 10.70 25.97 -11.39
C THR A 36 9.68 25.67 -12.50
N PRO A 37 8.54 25.05 -12.17
CA PRO A 37 7.29 25.43 -12.81
C PRO A 37 6.37 26.06 -11.77
N THR A 38 6.11 27.35 -11.99
CA THR A 38 5.04 28.09 -11.32
C THR A 38 3.70 27.54 -11.81
N ALA A 39 2.88 27.01 -10.90
CA ALA A 39 1.48 26.72 -11.18
C ALA A 39 0.64 27.89 -10.67
N SER A 40 0.47 28.88 -11.54
CA SER A 40 -0.47 29.98 -11.37
C SER A 40 -1.85 29.50 -11.79
N SER A 41 -2.72 29.13 -10.84
CA SER A 41 -4.16 29.03 -11.09
C SER A 41 -4.91 29.96 -10.13
N ALA A 42 -5.55 30.96 -10.72
CA ALA A 42 -6.44 31.95 -10.12
C ALA A 42 -7.45 31.28 -9.16
N ARG A 43 -7.58 31.73 -7.91
CA ARG A 43 -8.40 32.87 -7.44
C ARG A 43 -9.89 32.76 -7.82
N GLN A 44 -10.67 32.07 -6.98
CA GLN A 44 -12.08 32.42 -6.72
C GLN A 44 -12.48 31.96 -5.31
N GLY A 45 -12.99 32.88 -4.48
CA GLY A 45 -13.45 32.58 -3.12
C GLY A 45 -13.36 33.78 -2.17
N SER A 46 -14.13 34.84 -2.44
CA SER A 46 -14.28 35.96 -1.53
C SER A 46 -15.31 35.64 -0.43
N SER A 47 -15.07 36.18 0.77
CA SER A 47 -15.99 36.39 1.92
C SER A 47 -15.99 35.45 3.15
N THR A 48 -15.20 34.37 3.21
CA THR A 48 -15.02 33.57 4.46
C THR A 48 -13.60 33.61 5.06
N ALA A 49 -12.64 34.24 4.37
CA ALA A 49 -11.21 34.19 4.70
C ALA A 49 -10.80 34.97 5.96
N ALA A 50 -11.52 36.02 6.36
CA ALA A 50 -11.12 36.87 7.48
C ALA A 50 -11.31 36.19 8.86
N ALA A 51 -12.37 35.41 9.04
CA ALA A 51 -12.61 34.66 10.28
C ALA A 51 -11.71 33.41 10.39
N ALA A 52 -11.43 32.76 9.26
CA ALA A 52 -10.52 31.60 9.21
C ALA A 52 -9.06 31.99 9.48
N ALA A 53 -8.63 33.19 9.09
CA ALA A 53 -7.26 33.67 9.30
C ALA A 53 -6.94 33.90 10.81
N ALA A 54 -7.90 34.36 11.60
CA ALA A 54 -7.73 34.55 13.04
C ALA A 54 -7.65 33.21 13.81
N ALA A 55 -8.47 32.23 13.42
CA ALA A 55 -8.40 30.87 13.97
C ALA A 55 -7.12 30.12 13.55
N ALA A 56 -6.66 30.32 12.31
CA ALA A 56 -5.40 29.75 11.82
C ALA A 56 -4.16 30.35 12.49
N ALA A 57 -4.19 31.64 12.85
CA ALA A 57 -3.10 32.29 13.58
C ALA A 57 -2.96 31.77 15.03
N ALA A 58 -4.09 31.45 15.68
CA ALA A 58 -4.09 30.84 17.02
C ALA A 58 -3.64 29.36 16.98
N ALA A 59 -4.02 28.61 15.93
CA ALA A 59 -3.54 27.23 15.73
C ALA A 59 -2.05 27.16 15.34
N ALA A 60 -1.53 28.15 14.62
CA ALA A 60 -0.13 28.25 14.22
C ALA A 60 0.83 28.61 15.37
N GLN A 61 0.33 29.17 16.47
CA GLN A 61 1.12 29.40 17.69
C GLN A 61 1.30 28.10 18.49
N GLN A 62 0.36 27.16 18.42
CA GLN A 62 0.48 25.82 19.03
C GLN A 62 1.30 24.84 18.18
N GLU A 63 1.71 25.20 16.98
CA GLU A 63 2.58 24.39 16.10
C GLU A 63 4.06 24.50 16.44
N LYS A 64 4.48 25.58 17.12
CA LYS A 64 5.90 25.83 17.41
C LYS A 64 6.42 25.12 18.66
N ASP A 65 5.53 24.52 19.45
CA ASP A 65 5.85 23.68 20.60
C ASP A 65 5.63 22.18 20.34
N LYS A 66 5.51 21.76 19.06
CA LYS A 66 5.74 20.35 18.74
C LYS A 66 7.25 20.15 18.65
N PRO A 67 7.92 19.50 19.61
CA PRO A 67 9.30 19.10 19.40
C PRO A 67 9.34 18.27 18.11
N ARG A 68 10.33 18.55 17.24
CA ARG A 68 10.64 17.68 16.10
C ARG A 68 10.61 16.24 16.62
N LEU A 69 9.80 15.37 16.00
CA LEU A 69 9.68 13.97 16.43
C LEU A 69 11.09 13.45 16.71
N THR A 70 11.32 13.11 17.97
CA THR A 70 12.61 12.56 18.40
C THR A 70 12.92 11.32 17.55
N GLU A 71 14.19 10.96 17.40
CA GLU A 71 14.56 9.79 16.60
C GLU A 71 13.79 8.52 17.05
N GLN A 72 13.50 8.45 18.36
CA GLN A 72 12.69 7.41 18.98
C GLN A 72 11.22 7.48 18.55
N GLU A 73 10.60 8.67 18.56
CA GLU A 73 9.22 8.86 18.10
C GLU A 73 9.09 8.59 16.60
N LYS A 74 10.08 8.98 15.78
CA LYS A 74 10.10 8.66 14.35
C LYS A 74 10.15 7.15 14.10
N LYS A 75 10.97 6.42 14.87
CA LYS A 75 11.00 4.94 14.82
C LYS A 75 9.64 4.34 15.22
N ASN A 76 9.06 4.80 16.32
CA ASN A 76 7.76 4.32 16.79
C ASN A 76 6.65 4.60 15.76
N ASN A 77 6.64 5.79 15.17
CA ASN A 77 5.68 6.17 14.15
C ASN A 77 5.84 5.34 12.87
N HIS A 78 7.08 5.07 12.43
CA HIS A 78 7.33 4.17 11.31
C HIS A 78 6.80 2.76 11.58
N ILE A 79 7.04 2.20 12.77
CA ILE A 79 6.55 0.87 13.12
C ILE A 79 5.02 0.86 13.12
N ALA A 80 4.39 1.87 13.72
CA ALA A 80 2.94 1.99 13.79
C ALA A 80 2.29 2.16 12.40
N SER A 81 2.87 3.01 11.53
CA SER A 81 2.35 3.25 10.18
C SER A 81 2.46 1.99 9.32
N GLU A 82 3.56 1.24 9.43
CA GLU A 82 3.75 -0.01 8.72
C GLU A 82 2.82 -1.12 9.24
N GLN A 83 2.62 -1.21 10.56
CA GLN A 83 1.64 -2.14 11.13
C GLN A 83 0.22 -1.85 10.63
N LYS A 84 -0.19 -0.57 10.62
CA LYS A 84 -1.48 -0.14 10.07
C LYS A 84 -1.60 -0.49 8.59
N ARG A 85 -0.56 -0.22 7.80
CA ARG A 85 -0.52 -0.59 6.37
C ARG A 85 -0.70 -2.09 6.18
N ARG A 86 0.03 -2.92 6.94
CA ARG A 86 -0.07 -4.39 6.87
C ARG A 86 -1.44 -4.89 7.31
N ALA A 87 -2.04 -4.30 8.34
CA ALA A 87 -3.39 -4.65 8.78
C ALA A 87 -4.43 -4.36 7.69
N ALA A 88 -4.36 -3.19 7.04
CA ALA A 88 -5.25 -2.83 5.95
C ALA A 88 -5.12 -3.78 4.73
N ILE A 89 -3.90 -4.20 4.40
CA ILE A 89 -3.67 -5.18 3.33
C ILE A 89 -4.33 -6.52 3.67
N ARG A 90 -4.15 -7.03 4.90
CA ARG A 90 -4.78 -8.30 5.33
C ARG A 90 -6.29 -8.23 5.30
N GLU A 91 -6.87 -7.14 5.81
CA GLU A 91 -8.31 -6.92 5.75
C GLU A 91 -8.82 -6.94 4.30
N GLY A 92 -8.06 -6.38 3.35
CA GLY A 92 -8.37 -6.46 1.93
C GLY A 92 -8.39 -7.89 1.40
N PHE A 93 -7.42 -8.73 1.80
CA PHE A 93 -7.39 -10.15 1.44
C PHE A 93 -8.53 -10.95 2.08
N ASP A 94 -8.86 -10.68 3.35
CA ASP A 94 -9.98 -11.33 4.03
C ASP A 94 -11.31 -11.04 3.29
N ARG A 95 -11.54 -9.78 2.90
CA ARG A 95 -12.70 -9.40 2.07
C ARG A 95 -12.72 -10.10 0.70
N LEU A 96 -11.57 -10.28 0.05
CA LEU A 96 -11.50 -11.03 -1.21
C LEU A 96 -11.91 -12.49 -1.01
N THR A 97 -11.53 -13.10 0.11
CA THR A 97 -11.91 -14.49 0.39
C THR A 97 -13.39 -14.70 0.71
N GLU A 98 -14.09 -13.65 1.14
CA GLU A 98 -15.55 -13.67 1.32
C GLU A 98 -16.31 -13.51 0.00
N LEU A 99 -15.74 -12.78 -0.97
CA LEU A 99 -16.39 -12.53 -2.27
C LEU A 99 -16.18 -13.66 -3.27
N VAL A 100 -15.04 -14.35 -3.22
CA VAL A 100 -14.67 -15.37 -4.20
C VAL A 100 -15.06 -16.75 -3.65
N PRO A 101 -15.93 -17.50 -4.36
CA PRO A 101 -16.35 -18.83 -3.92
C PRO A 101 -15.15 -19.78 -3.74
N GLY A 102 -15.16 -20.55 -2.66
CA GLY A 102 -14.14 -21.58 -2.40
C GLY A 102 -12.77 -21.04 -1.97
N LEU A 103 -12.71 -19.81 -1.45
CA LEU A 103 -11.54 -19.22 -0.79
C LEU A 103 -11.72 -18.93 0.71
N GLU A 104 -12.86 -19.30 1.30
CA GLU A 104 -13.13 -19.08 2.72
C GLU A 104 -11.99 -19.63 3.60
N GLY A 105 -11.44 -18.79 4.46
CA GLY A 105 -10.34 -19.15 5.36
C GLY A 105 -8.94 -19.23 4.71
N GLN A 106 -8.82 -18.96 3.40
CA GLN A 106 -7.54 -18.98 2.67
C GLN A 106 -6.81 -17.62 2.62
N GLY A 107 -7.22 -16.62 3.41
CA GLY A 107 -6.67 -15.25 3.42
C GLY A 107 -5.16 -15.15 3.70
N ARG A 108 -4.53 -16.24 4.16
CA ARG A 108 -3.07 -16.34 4.36
C ARG A 108 -2.27 -16.68 3.10
N SER A 109 -2.91 -17.14 2.02
CA SER A 109 -2.26 -17.56 0.78
C SER A 109 -2.41 -16.50 -0.30
N GLU A 110 -1.66 -15.39 -0.19
CA GLU A 110 -1.77 -14.20 -1.07
C GLU A 110 -1.80 -14.55 -2.57
N SER A 111 -0.87 -15.37 -3.05
CA SER A 111 -0.79 -15.76 -4.47
C SER A 111 -1.98 -16.57 -4.95
N ILE A 112 -2.53 -17.44 -4.10
CA ILE A 112 -3.70 -18.26 -4.43
C ILE A 112 -4.96 -17.41 -4.47
N VAL A 113 -5.12 -16.51 -3.49
CA VAL A 113 -6.25 -15.57 -3.45
C VAL A 113 -6.28 -14.70 -4.68
N LEU A 114 -5.14 -14.10 -5.06
CA LEU A 114 -5.07 -13.25 -6.27
C LEU A 114 -5.39 -14.05 -7.53
N LYS A 115 -4.80 -15.24 -7.69
CA LYS A 115 -5.04 -16.08 -8.88
C LYS A 115 -6.51 -16.47 -9.01
N LYS A 116 -7.10 -17.06 -7.96
CA LYS A 116 -8.52 -17.46 -7.99
C LYS A 116 -9.46 -16.27 -8.15
N THR A 117 -9.11 -15.10 -7.59
CA THR A 117 -9.88 -13.87 -7.82
C THR A 117 -9.90 -13.48 -9.30
N VAL A 118 -8.77 -13.55 -10.00
CA VAL A 118 -8.70 -13.26 -11.45
C VAL A 118 -9.51 -14.28 -12.24
N ASP A 119 -9.37 -15.56 -11.92
CA ASP A 119 -10.12 -16.64 -12.58
C ASP A 119 -11.65 -16.43 -12.39
N PHE A 120 -12.07 -16.06 -11.17
CA PHE A 120 -13.47 -15.76 -10.87
C PHE A 120 -13.98 -14.52 -11.62
N MET A 121 -13.19 -13.45 -11.72
CA MET A 121 -13.56 -12.27 -12.51
C MET A 121 -13.77 -12.62 -13.98
N GLN A 122 -12.89 -13.43 -14.57
CA GLN A 122 -13.05 -13.89 -15.96
C GLN A 122 -14.32 -14.71 -16.14
N MET A 123 -14.61 -15.62 -15.21
CA MET A 123 -15.84 -16.41 -15.21
C MET A 123 -17.10 -15.54 -15.13
N GLN A 124 -17.15 -14.56 -14.22
CA GLN A 124 -18.30 -13.64 -14.11
C GLN A 124 -18.50 -12.79 -15.37
N MET A 125 -17.41 -12.42 -16.05
CA MET A 125 -17.48 -11.64 -17.28
C MET A 125 -18.01 -12.49 -18.44
N GLN A 126 -17.61 -13.76 -18.52
CA GLN A 126 -18.16 -14.70 -19.49
C GLN A 126 -19.64 -14.99 -19.22
N GLU A 127 -20.00 -15.30 -17.98
CA GLU A 127 -21.39 -15.55 -17.58
C GLU A 127 -22.28 -14.35 -17.92
N ARG A 128 -21.80 -13.13 -17.67
CA ARG A 128 -22.49 -11.91 -18.07
C ARG A 128 -22.70 -11.83 -19.58
N GLN A 129 -21.70 -12.15 -20.39
CA GLN A 129 -21.84 -12.15 -21.85
C GLN A 129 -22.86 -13.19 -22.32
N ASP A 130 -22.82 -14.39 -21.75
CA ASP A 130 -23.74 -15.48 -22.09
C ASP A 130 -25.20 -15.09 -21.75
N LEU A 131 -25.41 -14.48 -20.57
CA LEU A 131 -26.73 -13.96 -20.17
C LEU A 131 -27.23 -12.85 -21.08
N ILE A 132 -26.35 -11.94 -21.52
CA ILE A 132 -26.71 -10.88 -22.48
C ILE A 132 -27.13 -11.50 -23.81
N ALA A 133 -26.34 -12.45 -24.33
CA ALA A 133 -26.66 -13.16 -25.56
C ALA A 133 -27.99 -13.92 -25.47
N GLU A 134 -28.29 -14.54 -24.31
CA GLU A 134 -29.56 -15.21 -24.08
C GLU A 134 -30.75 -14.23 -24.05
N ILE A 135 -30.60 -13.07 -23.40
CA ILE A 135 -31.63 -12.02 -23.38
C ILE A 135 -31.92 -11.54 -24.80
N GLU A 136 -30.87 -11.27 -25.58
CA GLU A 136 -30.99 -10.81 -26.97
C GLU A 136 -31.60 -11.88 -27.87
N GLY A 137 -31.21 -13.15 -27.71
CA GLY A 137 -31.79 -14.28 -28.44
C GLY A 137 -33.29 -14.48 -28.17
N ARG A 138 -33.75 -14.11 -26.96
CA ARG A 138 -35.18 -14.10 -26.60
C ARG A 138 -35.91 -12.82 -27.03
N GLY A 139 -35.24 -11.89 -27.71
CA GLY A 139 -35.80 -10.63 -28.20
C GLY A 139 -35.81 -9.50 -27.17
N GLY A 140 -35.14 -9.67 -26.02
CA GLY A 140 -34.91 -8.61 -25.05
C GLY A 140 -33.79 -7.67 -25.49
N ARG A 141 -33.87 -6.39 -25.10
CA ARG A 141 -32.82 -5.40 -25.40
C ARG A 141 -32.00 -5.14 -24.14
N VAL A 142 -30.70 -5.37 -24.20
CA VAL A 142 -29.76 -5.01 -23.14
C VAL A 142 -29.25 -3.59 -23.37
N GLU A 143 -29.22 -2.77 -22.31
CA GLU A 143 -28.67 -1.41 -22.32
C GLU A 143 -27.14 -1.42 -22.54
N ASP A 144 -26.63 -0.42 -23.27
CA ASP A 144 -25.21 -0.36 -23.67
C ASP A 144 -24.24 -0.31 -22.49
N GLY A 145 -24.65 0.23 -21.33
CA GLY A 145 -23.85 0.21 -20.11
C GLY A 145 -23.57 -1.19 -19.56
N PHE A 146 -24.34 -2.20 -19.99
CA PHE A 146 -24.09 -3.60 -19.64
C PHE A 146 -23.20 -4.33 -20.63
N ARG A 147 -22.95 -3.77 -21.81
CA ARG A 147 -22.01 -4.32 -22.79
C ARG A 147 -20.59 -3.91 -22.39
N LEU A 148 -19.68 -4.87 -22.41
CA LEU A 148 -18.25 -4.59 -22.25
C LEU A 148 -17.77 -3.94 -23.56
N SER A 149 -17.17 -2.75 -23.43
CA SER A 149 -16.57 -2.04 -24.56
C SER A 149 -15.29 -2.70 -25.05
#